data_AF-A5L4X4-F1
#
_entry.id   AF-A5L4X4-F1
#
_cell.length_a   1.000
_cell.length_b   1.000
_cell.length_c   1.000
_cell.angle_alpha   90.00
_cell.angle_beta   90.00
_cell.angle_gamma   90.00
#
_symmetry.space_group_name_H-M   'P 1'
#
loop_
_entity.id
_entity.type
_entity.pdbx_description
1 polymer ?
#
loop_
_entity_poly.entity_id
_entity_poly.type
_entity_poly.pdbx_seq_one_letter_code
_entity_poly.pdbx_strand_id
1 'polypeptide(L)'
;MALLHKPSLLAVAIGSLLTTSAHADLFISQYVEGGSYNKAVEIANNGDSSINLDGYSLAKSANGNGSWGATLPLDGHVLAPGEVLVVAHSSASDEIKAVADILNASLANHNGDPIGYLECRLKRVGHGWRDG
;
A
#
# COMPACT_ATOMS: atom_id res chain seq x y z
N MET A 1 -40.55 -13.51 -57.95
CA MET A 1 -40.44 -12.34 -57.05
C MET A 1 -40.32 -12.84 -55.62
N ALA A 2 -39.43 -12.24 -54.83
CA ALA A 2 -39.06 -12.52 -53.43
C ALA A 2 -38.20 -13.78 -53.18
N LEU A 3 -37.15 -13.78 -52.36
CA LEU A 3 -36.28 -12.74 -51.77
C LEU A 3 -35.09 -13.51 -51.18
N LEU A 4 -33.87 -13.33 -51.72
CA LEU A 4 -32.66 -13.95 -51.15
C LEU A 4 -32.23 -13.11 -49.94
N HIS A 5 -32.44 -13.63 -48.74
CA HIS A 5 -32.02 -12.96 -47.51
C HIS A 5 -30.51 -13.07 -47.39
N LYS A 6 -29.80 -11.96 -47.63
CA LYS A 6 -28.39 -11.81 -47.24
C LYS A 6 -28.34 -11.85 -45.70
N PRO A 7 -27.71 -12.85 -45.07
CA PRO A 7 -27.43 -12.73 -43.65
C PRO A 7 -26.38 -11.63 -43.50
N SER A 8 -26.86 -10.46 -43.06
CA SER A 8 -26.02 -9.34 -42.64
C SER A 8 -25.14 -9.81 -41.50
N LEU A 9 -23.84 -9.50 -41.59
CA LEU A 9 -22.87 -9.67 -40.50
C LEU A 9 -23.33 -8.81 -39.32
N LEU A 10 -24.12 -9.37 -38.39
CA LEU A 10 -24.17 -8.83 -37.04
C LEU A 10 -22.97 -9.41 -36.31
N ALA A 11 -21.86 -8.69 -36.38
CA ALA A 11 -20.75 -8.87 -35.46
C ALA A 11 -21.29 -8.62 -34.04
N VAL A 12 -21.52 -9.69 -33.29
CA VAL A 12 -21.73 -9.60 -31.85
C VAL A 12 -20.35 -9.35 -31.23
N ALA A 13 -19.92 -8.09 -31.25
CA ALA A 13 -18.86 -7.65 -30.35
C ALA A 13 -19.47 -7.59 -28.95
N ILE A 14 -19.43 -8.72 -28.23
CA ILE A 14 -19.60 -8.68 -26.78
C ILE A 14 -18.35 -7.95 -26.29
N GLY A 15 -18.49 -6.65 -26.06
CA GLY A 15 -17.51 -5.88 -25.33
C GLY A 15 -17.38 -6.53 -23.97
N SER A 16 -16.38 -7.39 -23.80
CA SER A 16 -15.90 -7.75 -22.48
C SER A 16 -15.44 -6.45 -21.84
N LEU A 17 -16.28 -5.87 -20.99
CA LEU A 17 -15.84 -4.83 -20.08
C LEU A 17 -14.69 -5.45 -19.30
N LEU A 18 -13.47 -4.98 -19.55
CA LEU A 18 -12.36 -5.19 -18.65
C LEU A 18 -12.79 -4.54 -17.34
N THR A 19 -13.33 -5.34 -16.43
CA THR A 19 -13.49 -4.91 -15.05
C THR A 19 -12.08 -4.76 -14.52
N THR A 20 -11.55 -3.53 -14.56
CA THR A 20 -10.34 -3.20 -13.82
C THR A 20 -10.69 -3.43 -12.36
N SER A 21 -10.32 -4.60 -11.84
CA SER A 21 -10.39 -4.85 -10.41
C SER A 21 -9.60 -3.72 -9.76
N ALA A 22 -10.25 -2.91 -8.93
CA ALA A 22 -9.56 -1.91 -8.12
C ALA A 22 -8.70 -2.68 -7.10
N HIS A 23 -7.51 -3.09 -7.52
CA HIS A 23 -6.47 -3.54 -6.62
C HIS A 23 -5.92 -2.28 -5.93
N ALA A 24 -5.65 -2.35 -4.63
CA ALA A 24 -4.87 -1.29 -4.01
C ALA A 24 -3.48 -1.33 -4.65
N ASP A 25 -3.07 -0.25 -5.31
CA ASP A 25 -1.75 -0.23 -5.96
C ASP A 25 -0.63 -0.33 -4.92
N LEU A 26 -0.84 0.22 -3.71
CA LEU A 26 0.00 0.03 -2.53
C LEU A 26 -0.69 -0.86 -1.49
N PHE A 27 0.03 -1.84 -0.96
CA PHE A 27 -0.47 -2.70 0.11
C PHE A 27 0.69 -3.26 0.95
N ILE A 28 0.38 -3.70 2.17
CA ILE A 28 1.36 -4.38 3.03
C ILE A 28 1.49 -5.81 2.52
N SER A 29 2.59 -6.11 1.82
CA SER A 29 2.85 -7.43 1.24
C SER A 29 3.41 -8.41 2.27
N GLN A 30 4.13 -7.92 3.28
CA GLN A 30 4.62 -8.73 4.39
C GLN A 30 4.54 -8.03 5.74
N TYR A 31 4.27 -8.83 6.76
CA TYR A 31 4.32 -8.46 8.17
C TYR A 31 5.10 -9.55 8.91
N VAL A 32 6.36 -9.26 9.22
CA VAL A 32 7.29 -10.22 9.81
C VAL A 32 7.29 -10.08 11.32
N GLU A 33 6.77 -11.08 12.01
CA GLU A 33 6.78 -11.16 13.47
C GLU A 33 7.67 -12.32 13.95
N GLY A 34 8.98 -12.11 13.84
CA GLY A 34 9.97 -13.03 14.40
C GLY A 34 10.14 -12.87 15.91
N GLY A 35 11.03 -13.69 16.47
CA GLY A 35 11.38 -13.61 17.89
C GLY A 35 12.10 -12.31 18.26
N SER A 36 11.86 -11.79 19.46
CA SER A 36 12.47 -10.54 19.94
C SER A 36 12.22 -9.38 18.96
N TYR A 37 13.25 -8.61 18.62
CA TYR A 37 13.20 -7.48 17.69
C TYR A 37 13.33 -7.86 16.22
N ASN A 38 13.27 -9.14 15.86
CA ASN A 38 13.31 -9.58 14.46
C ASN A 38 11.96 -9.32 13.79
N LYS A 39 11.71 -8.04 13.49
CA LYS A 39 10.43 -7.51 13.04
C LYS A 39 10.62 -6.60 11.84
N ALA A 40 9.74 -6.73 10.85
CA ALA A 40 9.73 -5.89 9.66
C ALA A 40 8.34 -5.82 9.02
N VAL A 41 8.10 -4.75 8.27
CA VAL A 41 6.90 -4.54 7.46
C VAL A 41 7.36 -4.19 6.04
N GLU A 42 6.77 -4.85 5.04
CA GLU A 42 7.03 -4.60 3.63
C GLU A 42 5.81 -3.94 2.99
N ILE A 43 6.04 -2.82 2.31
CA ILE A 43 5.06 -2.13 1.47
C ILE A 43 5.41 -2.46 0.02
N ALA A 44 4.45 -2.93 -0.77
CA ALA A 44 4.67 -3.21 -2.18
C ALA A 44 3.79 -2.34 -3.08
N ASN A 45 4.35 -1.94 -4.23
CA ASN A 45 3.58 -1.41 -5.34
C ASN A 45 3.25 -2.54 -6.34
N ASN A 46 1.99 -2.99 -6.37
CA ASN A 46 1.50 -3.98 -7.34
C ASN A 46 0.70 -3.34 -8.48
N GLY A 47 0.75 -2.01 -8.62
CA GLY A 47 0.23 -1.29 -9.78
C GLY A 47 1.20 -1.28 -10.95
N ASP A 48 0.74 -0.75 -12.08
CA ASP A 48 1.50 -0.67 -13.33
C ASP A 48 2.22 0.69 -13.53
N SER A 49 2.23 1.54 -12.51
CA SER A 49 2.92 2.85 -12.54
C SER A 49 3.66 3.14 -11.24
N SER A 50 4.67 4.03 -11.30
CA SER A 50 5.40 4.46 -10.11
C SER A 50 4.52 5.28 -9.17
N ILE A 51 4.69 5.09 -7.86
CA ILE A 51 3.94 5.80 -6.82
C ILE A 51 4.90 6.57 -5.94
N ASN A 52 4.69 7.88 -5.83
CA ASN A 52 5.39 8.73 -4.87
C ASN A 52 4.71 8.62 -3.50
N LEU A 53 5.50 8.36 -2.45
CA LEU A 53 5.04 8.20 -1.08
C LEU A 53 5.09 9.51 -0.25
N ASP A 54 5.38 10.64 -0.87
CA ASP A 54 5.22 11.96 -0.25
C ASP A 54 3.79 12.14 0.31
N GLY A 55 3.70 12.57 1.57
CA GLY A 55 2.44 12.70 2.29
C GLY A 55 1.83 11.39 2.80
N TYR A 56 2.45 10.23 2.53
CA TYR A 56 2.10 8.96 3.15
C TYR A 56 2.85 8.78 4.47
N SER A 57 2.22 8.05 5.38
CA SER A 57 2.88 7.55 6.58
C SER A 57 2.44 6.12 6.86
N LEU A 58 3.36 5.28 7.34
CA LEU A 58 2.96 4.10 8.09
C LEU A 58 2.60 4.51 9.50
N ALA A 59 1.59 3.87 10.05
CA ALA A 59 1.23 4.04 11.44
C ALA A 59 0.92 2.72 12.11
N LYS A 60 1.28 2.64 13.39
CA LYS A 60 0.99 1.49 14.24
C LYS A 60 0.01 1.88 15.34
N SER A 61 -1.01 1.05 15.52
CA SER A 61 -1.93 1.13 16.64
C SER A 61 -1.50 0.17 17.73
N ALA A 62 -1.19 0.68 18.92
CA ALA A 62 -0.73 -0.15 20.03
C ALA A 62 -1.87 -1.07 20.52
N ASN A 63 -1.71 -2.39 20.38
CA ASN A 63 -2.67 -3.43 20.70
C ASN A 63 -4.07 -3.19 20.10
N GLY A 64 -4.15 -2.50 18.95
CA GLY A 64 -5.42 -2.17 18.31
C GLY A 64 -6.34 -1.29 19.16
N ASN A 65 -5.78 -0.40 19.98
CA ASN A 65 -6.53 0.47 20.89
C ASN A 65 -7.43 1.53 20.21
N GLY A 66 -7.57 1.48 18.88
CA GLY A 66 -8.38 2.43 18.11
C GLY A 66 -7.69 3.76 17.80
N SER A 67 -6.43 3.95 18.20
CA SER A 67 -5.63 5.14 17.87
C SER A 67 -4.34 4.77 17.16
N TRP A 68 -3.95 5.59 16.18
CA TRP A 68 -2.62 5.57 15.60
C TRP A 68 -1.64 6.24 16.58
N GLY A 69 -0.58 5.52 16.97
CA GLY A 69 0.39 5.97 17.97
C GLY A 69 1.73 6.30 17.35
N ALA A 70 2.47 5.28 16.94
CA ALA A 70 3.74 5.47 16.23
C ALA A 70 3.45 5.73 14.75
N THR A 71 4.05 6.78 14.20
CA THR A 71 3.94 7.16 12.79
C THR A 71 5.33 7.30 12.16
N LEU A 72 5.48 6.84 10.93
CA LEU A 72 6.68 6.99 10.12
C LEU A 72 6.30 7.64 8.78
N PRO A 73 6.69 8.90 8.53
CA PRO A 73 6.56 9.53 7.22
C PRO A 73 7.38 8.77 6.18
N LEU A 74 6.85 8.67 4.96
CA LEU A 74 7.47 7.98 3.83
C LEU A 74 7.94 8.95 2.73
N ASP A 75 7.99 10.25 3.04
CA ASP A 75 8.41 11.29 2.11
C ASP A 75 9.81 11.01 1.54
N GLY A 76 9.98 11.27 0.24
CA GLY A 76 11.21 11.04 -0.51
C GLY A 76 11.33 9.63 -1.10
N HIS A 77 10.39 8.73 -0.85
CA HIS A 77 10.38 7.39 -1.43
C HIS A 77 9.45 7.31 -2.64
N VAL A 78 9.91 6.64 -3.70
CA VAL A 78 9.11 6.35 -4.90
C VAL A 78 9.23 4.85 -5.19
N LEU A 79 8.11 4.16 -5.31
CA LEU A 79 8.08 2.75 -5.67
C LEU A 79 7.69 2.58 -7.13
N ALA A 80 8.57 2.01 -7.95
CA ALA A 80 8.23 1.59 -9.31
C ALA A 80 7.30 0.36 -9.28
N PRO A 81 6.67 -0.02 -10.41
CA PRO A 81 5.88 -1.24 -10.49
C PRO A 81 6.67 -2.47 -10.02
N GLY A 82 6.13 -3.21 -9.06
CA GLY A 82 6.74 -4.40 -8.47
C GLY A 82 7.80 -4.14 -7.40
N GLU A 83 8.15 -2.88 -7.12
CA GLU A 83 9.12 -2.52 -6.07
C GLU A 83 8.48 -2.55 -4.68
N VAL A 84 9.34 -2.71 -3.67
CA VAL A 84 8.96 -2.73 -2.26
C VAL A 84 9.76 -1.73 -1.44
N LEU A 85 9.19 -1.34 -0.30
CA LEU A 85 9.87 -0.61 0.77
C LEU A 85 9.77 -1.42 2.06
N VAL A 86 10.92 -1.82 2.61
CA VAL A 86 11.02 -2.64 3.83
C VAL A 86 11.42 -1.76 5.02
N VAL A 87 10.56 -1.76 6.05
CA VAL A 87 10.84 -1.09 7.33
C VAL A 87 11.08 -2.13 8.40
N ALA A 88 12.29 -2.17 8.96
CA ALA A 88 12.66 -3.12 10.00
C ALA A 88 12.93 -2.44 11.35
N HIS A 89 12.86 -3.21 12.42
CA HIS A 89 13.27 -2.73 13.74
C HIS A 89 14.79 -2.51 13.77
N SER A 90 15.26 -1.40 14.35
CA SER A 90 16.69 -1.06 14.35
C SER A 90 17.57 -2.05 15.11
N SER A 91 16.98 -2.80 16.03
CA SER A 91 17.61 -3.89 16.80
C SER A 91 17.34 -5.30 16.25
N ALA A 92 16.82 -5.42 15.02
CA ALA A 92 16.68 -6.71 14.36
C ALA A 92 18.06 -7.33 14.05
N SER A 93 18.06 -8.63 13.70
CA SER A 93 19.24 -9.33 13.22
C SER A 93 19.85 -8.64 11.99
N ASP A 94 21.16 -8.88 11.77
CA ASP A 94 21.86 -8.29 10.63
C ASP A 94 21.26 -8.76 9.28
N GLU A 95 20.72 -9.98 9.22
CA GLU A 95 20.03 -10.50 8.03
C GLU A 95 18.78 -9.68 7.68
N ILE A 96 17.96 -9.30 8.68
CA ILE A 96 16.78 -8.47 8.45
C ILE A 96 17.19 -7.04 8.10
N LYS A 97 18.18 -6.49 8.80
CA LYS A 97 18.66 -5.12 8.52
C LYS A 97 19.30 -5.01 7.14
N ALA A 98 19.90 -6.08 6.62
CA ALA A 98 20.54 -6.09 5.30
C ALA A 98 19.55 -5.95 4.14
N VAL A 99 18.28 -6.28 4.34
CA VAL A 99 17.20 -6.14 3.34
C VAL A 99 16.26 -4.97 3.64
N ALA A 100 16.51 -4.20 4.70
CA ALA A 100 15.67 -3.09 5.12
C ALA A 100 16.12 -1.78 4.47
N ASP A 101 15.16 -1.02 3.95
CA ASP A 101 15.38 0.34 3.46
C ASP A 101 15.37 1.35 4.60
N ILE A 102 14.56 1.10 5.63
CA ILE A 102 14.38 1.97 6.79
C ILE A 102 14.50 1.16 8.08
N LEU A 103 15.31 1.66 9.01
CA LEU A 103 15.36 1.15 10.38
C LEU A 103 14.56 2.05 11.32
N ASN A 104 13.45 1.54 11.86
CA ASN A 104 12.61 2.29 12.78
C ASN A 104 12.11 1.43 13.95
N ALA A 105 12.65 1.67 15.14
CA ALA A 105 12.26 0.93 16.33
C ALA A 105 10.80 1.19 16.76
N SER A 106 10.27 2.40 16.56
CA SER A 106 8.94 2.73 17.08
C SER A 106 7.82 2.06 16.26
N LEU A 107 7.94 2.13 14.93
CA LEU A 107 6.99 1.52 14.01
C LEU A 107 7.14 0.00 14.00
N ALA A 108 8.35 -0.53 13.81
CA ALA A 108 8.59 -1.97 13.71
C ALA A 108 8.72 -2.67 15.08
N ASN A 109 8.18 -2.08 16.17
CA ASN A 109 8.03 -2.75 17.46
C ASN A 109 6.58 -3.19 17.64
N HIS A 110 6.18 -4.17 16.83
CA HIS A 110 4.84 -4.71 16.81
C HIS A 110 4.76 -6.15 17.34
N ASN A 111 3.68 -6.51 18.01
CA ASN A 111 3.43 -7.85 18.53
C ASN A 111 1.94 -8.20 18.41
N GLY A 112 1.48 -8.37 17.17
CA GLY A 112 0.07 -8.40 16.80
C GLY A 112 -0.58 -7.02 16.69
N ASP A 113 0.22 -5.95 16.68
CA ASP A 113 -0.28 -4.58 16.54
C ASP A 113 -0.71 -4.29 15.08
N PRO A 114 -1.89 -3.70 14.86
CA PRO A 114 -2.28 -3.23 13.55
C PRO A 114 -1.31 -2.17 13.03
N ILE A 115 -0.88 -2.34 11.78
CA ILE A 115 -0.13 -1.34 11.02
C ILE A 115 -0.92 -1.02 9.76
N GLY A 116 -1.01 0.26 9.43
CA GLY A 116 -1.76 0.73 8.27
C GLY A 116 -1.20 2.01 7.68
N TYR A 117 -1.71 2.35 6.50
CA TYR A 117 -1.41 3.58 5.80
C TYR A 117 -2.23 4.73 6.37
N LEU A 118 -1.56 5.85 6.63
CA LEU A 118 -2.17 7.16 6.78
C LEU A 118 -1.77 7.97 5.56
N GLU A 119 -2.72 8.21 4.66
CA GLU A 119 -2.59 9.33 3.74
C GLU A 119 -2.83 10.61 4.55
N CYS A 120 -1.92 11.57 4.49
CA CYS A 120 -2.20 12.91 4.97
C CYS A 120 -3.12 13.64 3.98
N ARG A 121 -4.31 13.07 3.69
CA ARG A 121 -5.22 13.70 2.73
C ARG A 121 -6.02 14.85 3.35
N LEU A 122 -6.13 14.95 4.68
CA LEU A 122 -7.01 15.95 5.30
C LEU A 122 -6.56 16.39 6.71
N LYS A 123 -6.01 17.60 6.85
CA LYS A 123 -6.05 18.32 8.13
C LYS A 123 -7.37 19.09 8.19
N ARG A 124 -8.19 18.88 9.23
CA ARG A 124 -9.32 19.79 9.51
C ARG A 124 -8.75 21.17 9.85
N VAL A 125 -8.96 22.13 8.94
CA VAL A 125 -8.81 23.55 9.21
C VAL A 125 -10.21 24.17 9.22
N GLY A 126 -10.84 24.19 10.40
CA GLY A 126 -12.20 24.69 10.59
C GLY A 126 -13.31 23.72 10.13
N HIS A 127 -14.48 24.26 9.75
CA HIS A 127 -15.65 23.52 9.24
C HIS A 127 -15.49 23.06 7.78
N GLY A 128 -14.27 22.78 7.33
CA GLY A 128 -14.01 22.43 5.94
C GLY A 128 -12.74 21.62 5.76
N TRP A 129 -12.76 20.81 4.71
CA TRP A 129 -11.66 19.99 4.22
C TRP A 129 -10.97 20.76 3.09
N ARG A 130 -9.67 21.03 3.18
CA ARG A 130 -8.87 21.58 2.09
C ARG A 130 -7.54 20.85 2.01
N ASP A 131 -7.09 20.61 0.78
CA ASP A 131 -5.81 19.97 0.47
C ASP A 131 -4.67 20.88 0.95
N GLY A 132 -3.68 20.28 1.62
CA GLY A 132 -2.50 20.94 2.17
C GLY A 132 -1.27 20.65 1.34
#